data_AF-A0A2V3TVK8-F1
#
_entry.id   AF-A0A2V3TVK8-F1
#
_cell.length_a   1.000
_cell.length_b   1.000
_cell.length_c   1.000
_cell.angle_alpha   90.00
_cell.angle_beta   90.00
_cell.angle_gamma   90.00
#
_symmetry.space_group_name_H-M   'P 1'
#
loop_
_entity.id
_entity.type
_entity.pdbx_description
1 polymer ?
#
loop_
_entity_poly.entity_id
_entity_poly.type
_entity_poly.pdbx_seq_one_letter_code
_entity_poly.pdbx_strand_id
1 'polypeptide(L)'
;MAYSRDANPPWFWYDFTPDALVRGVCENFSSPDIFIWPEDSDGVPNWFSWASPHLNDAPDAEALAGRQAALKAVFDGAMLLVLGLKYVPIRLQLAASDRDDPNGILRWHGGKGDVTRAPFSSAYLAQHADPLRNPLNNEITKLIFLARFDPLAKDMLLYVGVQGPTYISLYALTDWMTQRPGWDKNRVASEAGLSKSRYNDFTATANNPAYLGPFCRHGGIDTPPKRPMPYEDAEGPIRTAARAFLDELASDADLDEKWRLMSQPKPKSGTS
;
A
#
# COMPACT_ATOMS: atom_id res chain seq x y z
N MET A 1 -30.51 -20.42 -21.03
CA MET A 1 -29.40 -20.79 -20.15
C MET A 1 -29.53 -19.99 -18.87
N ALA A 2 -29.93 -20.64 -17.77
CA ALA A 2 -29.98 -19.99 -16.47
C ALA A 2 -28.53 -19.76 -16.00
N TYR A 3 -28.13 -18.50 -15.81
CA TYR A 3 -26.91 -18.18 -15.09
C TYR A 3 -27.09 -18.68 -13.65
N SER A 4 -26.38 -19.75 -13.28
CA SER A 4 -26.28 -20.16 -11.89
C SER A 4 -25.67 -19.01 -11.10
N ARG A 5 -26.41 -18.47 -10.12
CA ARG A 5 -25.91 -17.46 -9.18
C ARG A 5 -24.76 -18.01 -8.32
N ASP A 6 -24.53 -19.32 -8.33
CA ASP A 6 -23.55 -20.03 -7.48
C ASP A 6 -22.11 -20.00 -8.02
N ALA A 7 -21.86 -19.47 -9.22
CA ALA A 7 -20.53 -19.53 -9.86
C ALA A 7 -19.63 -18.31 -9.63
N ASN A 8 -20.18 -17.17 -9.18
CA ASN A 8 -19.36 -15.99 -8.85
C ASN A 8 -19.01 -15.98 -7.36
N PRO A 9 -17.78 -15.63 -6.95
CA PRO A 9 -17.45 -15.47 -5.54
C PRO A 9 -18.15 -14.22 -4.94
N PRO A 10 -18.39 -14.17 -3.62
CA PRO A 10 -18.98 -13.00 -2.96
C PRO A 10 -18.10 -11.76 -3.12
N TRP A 11 -18.72 -10.59 -3.21
CA TRP A 11 -18.02 -9.31 -3.28
C TRP A 11 -18.05 -8.61 -1.92
N PHE A 12 -16.88 -8.40 -1.32
CA PHE A 12 -16.76 -7.72 -0.02
C PHE A 12 -16.36 -6.25 -0.19
N TRP A 13 -17.03 -5.36 0.55
CA TRP A 13 -16.66 -3.94 0.61
C TRP A 13 -16.75 -3.38 2.03
N TYR A 14 -16.16 -2.20 2.20
CA TYR A 14 -16.05 -1.48 3.45
C TYR A 14 -16.29 0.01 3.21
N ASP A 15 -17.26 0.58 3.90
CA ASP A 15 -17.54 2.01 3.78
C ASP A 15 -16.57 2.84 4.63
N PHE A 16 -16.30 4.07 4.19
CA PHE A 16 -15.47 5.03 4.92
C PHE A 16 -15.82 6.47 4.53
N THR A 17 -15.48 7.41 5.40
CA THR A 17 -15.60 8.84 5.13
C THR A 17 -14.21 9.43 4.93
N PRO A 18 -13.83 9.87 3.72
CA PRO A 18 -12.55 10.50 3.49
C PRO A 18 -12.53 11.94 4.00
N ASP A 19 -11.34 12.43 4.32
CA ASP A 19 -11.11 13.87 4.42
C ASP A 19 -11.11 14.52 3.02
N ALA A 20 -11.02 15.86 2.98
CA ALA A 20 -11.07 16.62 1.73
C ALA A 20 -9.93 16.29 0.75
N LEU A 21 -8.74 15.93 1.24
CA LEU A 21 -7.61 15.59 0.39
C LEU A 21 -7.75 14.18 -0.18
N VAL A 22 -8.10 13.22 0.68
CA VAL A 22 -8.31 11.82 0.29
C VAL A 22 -9.44 11.69 -0.71
N ARG A 23 -10.50 12.51 -0.57
CA ARG A 23 -11.60 12.57 -1.53
C ARG A 23 -11.13 12.75 -2.97
N GLY A 24 -10.28 13.74 -3.25
CA GLY A 24 -9.82 14.01 -4.62
C GLY A 24 -9.00 12.85 -5.20
N VAL A 25 -8.31 12.10 -4.35
CA VAL A 25 -7.62 10.87 -4.74
C VAL A 25 -8.62 9.75 -5.03
N CYS A 26 -9.60 9.55 -4.16
CA CYS A 26 -10.63 8.52 -4.29
C CYS A 26 -11.49 8.68 -5.54
N GLU A 27 -11.89 9.91 -5.89
CA GLU A 27 -12.72 10.20 -7.06
C GLU A 27 -12.03 9.83 -8.39
N ASN A 28 -10.70 9.84 -8.42
CA ASN A 28 -9.91 9.51 -9.61
C ASN A 28 -9.14 8.19 -9.43
N PHE A 29 -9.48 7.39 -8.41
CA PHE A 29 -8.75 6.18 -8.08
C PHE A 29 -9.12 5.05 -9.05
N SER A 30 -8.15 4.60 -9.84
CA SER A 30 -8.34 3.53 -10.82
C SER A 30 -7.25 2.48 -10.66
N SER A 31 -7.60 1.34 -10.07
CA SER A 31 -6.69 0.23 -9.82
C SER A 31 -7.35 -1.12 -10.14
N PRO A 32 -6.59 -2.11 -10.62
CA PRO A 32 -7.07 -3.49 -10.78
C PRO A 32 -7.08 -4.26 -9.46
N ASP A 33 -6.45 -3.73 -8.41
CA ASP A 33 -6.30 -4.35 -7.08
C ASP A 33 -7.34 -3.88 -6.08
N ILE A 34 -7.65 -2.58 -6.09
CA ILE A 34 -8.48 -1.92 -5.08
C ILE A 34 -9.47 -1.03 -5.81
N PHE A 35 -10.74 -1.15 -5.45
CA PHE A 35 -11.82 -0.37 -6.04
C PHE A 35 -12.31 0.61 -4.98
N ILE A 36 -12.42 1.87 -5.37
CA ILE A 36 -12.99 2.92 -4.54
C ILE A 36 -14.05 3.62 -5.39
N TRP A 37 -15.25 3.74 -4.85
CA TRP A 37 -16.32 4.46 -5.51
C TRP A 37 -17.10 5.29 -4.49
N PRO A 38 -17.58 6.48 -4.88
CA PRO A 38 -18.51 7.23 -4.06
C PRO A 38 -19.85 6.49 -4.00
N GLU A 39 -20.59 6.70 -2.93
CA GLU A 39 -22.01 6.35 -2.95
C GLU A 39 -22.80 7.32 -3.83
N ASP A 40 -23.79 6.78 -4.53
CA ASP A 40 -24.70 7.52 -5.39
C ASP A 40 -25.58 8.42 -4.52
N SER A 41 -25.16 9.67 -4.37
CA SER A 41 -25.98 10.73 -3.77
C SER A 41 -26.12 11.88 -4.77
N ASP A 42 -27.26 12.58 -4.74
CA ASP A 42 -27.54 13.73 -5.63
C ASP A 42 -26.62 14.95 -5.37
N GLY A 43 -25.61 14.83 -4.49
CA GLY A 43 -24.70 15.88 -4.07
C GLY A 43 -23.24 15.41 -3.92
N VAL A 44 -22.44 16.14 -3.14
CA VAL A 44 -21.06 15.73 -2.83
C VAL A 44 -21.12 14.44 -1.98
N PRO A 45 -20.48 13.33 -2.41
CA PRO A 45 -20.61 12.04 -1.72
C PRO A 45 -20.16 12.12 -0.26
N ASN A 46 -21.01 11.70 0.69
CA ASN A 46 -20.66 11.78 2.11
C ASN A 46 -19.78 10.61 2.59
N TRP A 47 -19.78 9.50 1.85
CA TRP A 47 -18.91 8.36 2.09
C TRP A 47 -18.53 7.69 0.76
N PHE A 48 -17.53 6.82 0.85
CA PHE A 48 -17.02 6.01 -0.24
C PHE A 48 -16.98 4.56 0.22
N SER A 49 -17.05 3.64 -0.72
CA SER A 49 -16.83 2.22 -0.48
C SER A 49 -15.46 1.83 -0.97
N TRP A 50 -14.77 0.98 -0.21
CA TRP A 50 -13.49 0.37 -0.55
C TRP A 50 -13.72 -1.13 -0.71
N ALA A 51 -13.26 -1.70 -1.81
CA ALA A 51 -13.31 -3.15 -2.01
C ALA A 51 -12.07 -3.65 -2.74
N SER A 52 -11.90 -4.97 -2.73
CA SER A 52 -10.88 -5.59 -3.54
C SER A 52 -11.32 -6.99 -4.00
N PRO A 53 -11.14 -7.33 -5.29
CA PRO A 53 -11.40 -8.67 -5.78
C PRO A 53 -10.49 -9.73 -5.13
N HIS A 54 -9.36 -9.33 -4.55
CA HIS A 54 -8.48 -10.24 -3.83
C HIS A 54 -9.11 -10.80 -2.55
N LEU A 55 -10.22 -10.24 -2.08
CA LEU A 55 -10.93 -10.71 -0.89
C LEU A 55 -11.93 -11.83 -1.17
N ASN A 56 -12.35 -11.97 -2.41
CA ASN A 56 -13.51 -12.76 -2.79
C ASN A 56 -13.28 -14.29 -2.68
N ASP A 57 -12.03 -14.73 -2.73
CA ASP A 57 -11.63 -16.13 -2.58
C ASP A 57 -11.11 -16.46 -1.18
N ALA A 58 -11.34 -15.59 -0.19
CA ALA A 58 -11.02 -15.90 1.20
C ALA A 58 -11.89 -17.07 1.70
N PRO A 59 -11.29 -18.17 2.21
CA PRO A 59 -12.04 -19.37 2.60
C PRO A 59 -12.86 -19.18 3.90
N ASP A 60 -12.44 -18.26 4.75
CA ASP A 60 -13.04 -18.01 6.06
C ASP A 60 -12.81 -16.56 6.53
N ALA A 61 -13.42 -16.20 7.66
CA ALA A 61 -13.36 -14.85 8.23
C ALA A 61 -11.94 -14.41 8.62
N GLU A 62 -11.11 -15.33 9.12
CA GLU A 62 -9.75 -15.01 9.56
C GLU A 62 -8.86 -14.70 8.35
N ALA A 63 -8.96 -15.53 7.30
CA ALA A 63 -8.26 -15.32 6.04
C ALA A 63 -8.71 -14.03 5.36
N LEU A 64 -10.02 -13.72 5.39
CA LEU A 64 -10.55 -12.45 4.89
C LEU A 64 -9.96 -11.27 5.67
N ALA A 65 -10.02 -11.30 7.00
CA ALA A 65 -9.53 -10.22 7.86
C ALA A 65 -8.02 -10.01 7.74
N GLY A 66 -7.24 -11.09 7.68
CA GLY A 66 -5.79 -11.01 7.48
C GLY A 66 -5.41 -10.43 6.12
N ARG A 67 -6.06 -10.91 5.04
CA ARG A 67 -5.82 -10.38 3.70
C ARG A 67 -6.27 -8.93 3.57
N GLN A 68 -7.42 -8.57 4.13
CA GLN A 68 -7.90 -7.20 4.16
C GLN A 68 -6.92 -6.29 4.91
N ALA A 69 -6.43 -6.70 6.09
CA ALA A 69 -5.46 -5.92 6.85
C ALA A 69 -4.13 -5.74 6.09
N ALA A 70 -3.61 -6.81 5.48
CA ALA A 70 -2.40 -6.73 4.66
C ALA A 70 -2.59 -5.82 3.44
N LEU A 71 -3.69 -5.98 2.69
CA LEU A 71 -3.96 -5.17 1.50
C LEU A 71 -4.21 -3.69 1.86
N LYS A 72 -4.89 -3.45 2.98
CA LYS A 72 -5.08 -2.10 3.52
C LYS A 72 -3.75 -1.47 3.95
N ALA A 73 -2.85 -2.24 4.56
CA ALA A 73 -1.51 -1.76 4.88
C ALA A 73 -0.70 -1.44 3.61
N VAL A 74 -0.78 -2.24 2.55
CA VAL A 74 -0.15 -1.90 1.25
C VAL A 74 -0.73 -0.59 0.69
N PHE A 75 -2.06 -0.43 0.72
CA PHE A 75 -2.73 0.79 0.29
C PHE A 75 -2.29 2.03 1.10
N ASP A 76 -2.33 1.93 2.43
CA ASP A 76 -1.92 3.02 3.31
C ASP A 76 -0.44 3.35 3.14
N GLY A 77 0.41 2.34 2.95
CA GLY A 77 1.83 2.54 2.65
C GLY A 77 2.07 3.33 1.38
N ALA A 78 1.34 3.00 0.30
CA ALA A 78 1.44 3.73 -0.96
C ALA A 78 0.94 5.18 -0.81
N MET A 79 -0.20 5.37 -0.14
CA MET A 79 -0.75 6.70 0.15
C MET A 79 0.21 7.54 1.02
N LEU A 80 0.78 6.97 2.08
CA LEU A 80 1.75 7.64 2.95
C LEU A 80 3.05 7.96 2.21
N LEU A 81 3.56 7.07 1.36
CA LEU A 81 4.75 7.36 0.56
C LEU A 81 4.50 8.49 -0.44
N VAL A 82 3.32 8.61 -1.05
CA VAL A 82 3.02 9.64 -2.06
C VAL A 82 2.56 10.96 -1.44
N LEU A 83 1.70 10.93 -0.42
CA LEU A 83 1.07 12.11 0.17
C LEU A 83 1.66 12.54 1.51
N GLY A 84 2.25 11.60 2.27
CA GLY A 84 2.90 11.88 3.55
C GLY A 84 1.95 12.17 4.67
N LEU A 85 2.37 13.09 5.54
CA LEU A 85 1.57 13.64 6.64
C LEU A 85 0.27 14.30 6.20
N LYS A 86 0.11 14.60 4.91
CA LYS A 86 -1.16 15.11 4.38
C LYS A 86 -2.22 14.00 4.30
N TYR A 87 -1.81 12.73 4.30
CA TYR A 87 -2.71 11.58 4.31
C TYR A 87 -2.96 11.10 5.73
N VAL A 88 -4.23 11.02 6.11
CA VAL A 88 -4.67 10.30 7.30
C VAL A 88 -5.22 8.94 6.86
N PRO A 89 -4.69 7.81 7.37
CA PRO A 89 -5.17 6.49 7.03
C PRO A 89 -6.68 6.35 7.18
N ILE A 90 -7.36 5.94 6.10
CA ILE A 90 -8.81 5.77 6.11
C ILE A 90 -9.21 4.68 7.11
N ARG A 91 -10.26 4.96 7.88
CA ARG A 91 -10.84 3.98 8.80
C ARG A 91 -11.98 3.26 8.11
N LEU A 92 -11.74 2.01 7.73
CA LEU A 92 -12.77 1.16 7.15
C LEU A 92 -13.79 0.79 8.23
N GLN A 93 -15.08 0.87 7.88
CA GLN A 93 -16.17 0.42 8.71
C GLN A 93 -16.29 -1.12 8.67
N LEU A 94 -17.42 -1.66 9.13
CA LEU A 94 -17.68 -3.09 9.07
C LEU A 94 -17.78 -3.55 7.61
N ALA A 95 -17.32 -4.78 7.36
CA ALA A 95 -17.46 -5.41 6.05
C ALA A 95 -18.94 -5.60 5.70
N ALA A 96 -19.26 -5.38 4.43
CA ALA A 96 -20.53 -5.72 3.81
C ALA A 96 -20.30 -6.66 2.61
N SER A 97 -21.35 -7.37 2.19
CA SER A 97 -21.32 -8.35 1.10
C SER A 97 -22.57 -8.25 0.25
N ASP A 98 -22.46 -8.58 -1.04
CA ASP A 98 -23.56 -8.59 -2.01
C ASP A 98 -24.40 -9.87 -1.91
N ARG A 99 -23.99 -10.80 -1.04
CA ARG A 99 -24.63 -12.09 -0.79
C ARG A 99 -24.89 -12.30 0.68
N ASP A 100 -25.95 -13.05 0.96
CA ASP A 100 -26.23 -13.62 2.28
C ASP A 100 -24.98 -14.35 2.78
N ASP A 101 -24.46 -13.94 3.93
CA ASP A 101 -23.24 -14.43 4.57
C ASP A 101 -23.39 -15.91 4.98
N PRO A 102 -23.10 -16.88 4.10
CA PRO A 102 -23.48 -18.27 4.33
C PRO A 102 -22.54 -18.94 5.33
N ASN A 103 -21.35 -18.36 5.51
CA ASN A 103 -20.25 -18.89 6.31
C ASN A 103 -20.04 -18.10 7.61
N GLY A 104 -20.90 -17.11 7.91
CA GLY A 104 -20.74 -16.26 9.09
C GLY A 104 -19.50 -15.36 9.06
N ILE A 105 -18.95 -15.11 7.87
CA ILE A 105 -17.77 -14.31 7.61
C ILE A 105 -17.96 -12.87 8.11
N LEU A 106 -19.14 -12.28 7.89
CA LEU A 106 -19.46 -10.92 8.31
C LEU A 106 -19.82 -10.82 9.79
N ARG A 107 -20.23 -11.94 10.41
CA ARG A 107 -20.56 -12.03 11.84
C ARG A 107 -19.33 -12.18 12.74
N TRP A 108 -18.14 -12.27 12.16
CA TRP A 108 -16.90 -12.37 12.91
C TRP A 108 -16.47 -10.99 13.43
N HIS A 109 -16.58 -10.80 14.74
CA HIS A 109 -16.25 -9.55 15.44
C HIS A 109 -14.86 -9.57 16.12
N GLY A 110 -14.02 -10.58 15.85
CA GLY A 110 -13.14 -11.11 16.89
C GLY A 110 -11.62 -11.00 16.73
N GLY A 111 -11.06 -10.92 15.52
CA GLY A 111 -9.60 -10.98 15.37
C GLY A 111 -9.00 -9.68 14.83
N LYS A 112 -7.86 -9.33 15.41
CA LYS A 112 -6.97 -8.33 14.83
C LYS A 112 -6.46 -8.92 13.51
N GLY A 113 -6.75 -8.27 12.39
CA GLY A 113 -6.26 -8.71 11.09
C GLY A 113 -4.75 -8.88 11.10
N ASP A 114 -4.27 -10.01 10.57
CA ASP A 114 -2.86 -10.36 10.50
C ASP A 114 -2.24 -9.79 9.21
N VAL A 115 -1.48 -8.71 9.36
CA VAL A 115 -0.80 -8.02 8.26
C VAL A 115 0.34 -8.83 7.63
N THR A 116 0.72 -9.97 8.21
CA THR A 116 1.74 -10.87 7.65
C THR A 116 1.18 -11.81 6.57
N ARG A 117 -0.15 -11.86 6.42
CA ARG A 117 -0.81 -12.63 5.36
C ARG A 117 -0.52 -12.04 3.98
N ALA A 118 -0.60 -12.88 2.94
CA ALA A 118 -0.43 -12.42 1.56
C ALA A 118 -1.58 -11.47 1.18
N PRO A 119 -1.29 -10.21 0.78
CA PRO A 119 -2.33 -9.22 0.46
C PRO A 119 -3.07 -9.54 -0.85
N PHE A 120 -2.39 -10.19 -1.80
CA PHE A 120 -2.93 -10.50 -3.12
C PHE A 120 -3.32 -11.97 -3.24
N SER A 121 -4.60 -12.22 -3.59
CA SER A 121 -5.08 -13.55 -3.99
C SER A 121 -4.33 -14.06 -5.23
N SER A 122 -3.75 -15.26 -5.14
CA SER A 122 -3.14 -15.94 -6.27
C SER A 122 -4.17 -16.33 -7.35
N ALA A 123 -5.39 -16.69 -6.93
CA ALA A 123 -6.47 -17.05 -7.86
C ALA A 123 -6.91 -15.85 -8.70
N TYR A 124 -6.97 -14.65 -8.10
CA TYR A 124 -7.27 -13.42 -8.85
C TYR A 124 -6.08 -12.95 -9.69
N LEU A 125 -4.84 -13.09 -9.21
CA LEU A 125 -3.65 -12.75 -10.01
C LEU A 125 -3.54 -13.60 -11.29
N ALA A 126 -4.13 -14.79 -11.32
CA ALA A 126 -4.20 -15.64 -12.51
C ALA A 126 -5.31 -15.24 -13.51
N GLN A 127 -6.17 -14.28 -13.17
CA GLN A 127 -7.25 -13.78 -14.01
C GLN A 127 -6.79 -12.59 -14.86
N HIS A 128 -7.54 -12.28 -15.92
CA HIS A 128 -7.32 -11.07 -16.71
C HIS A 128 -7.79 -9.84 -15.96
N ALA A 129 -7.00 -8.78 -16.05
CA ALA A 129 -7.36 -7.49 -15.50
C ALA A 129 -8.22 -6.71 -16.51
N ASP A 130 -9.15 -5.90 -15.98
CA ASP A 130 -9.91 -4.92 -16.75
C ASP A 130 -8.96 -3.87 -17.36
N PRO A 131 -8.83 -3.77 -18.70
CA PRO A 131 -7.91 -2.84 -19.35
C PRO A 131 -8.15 -1.37 -19.01
N LEU A 132 -9.38 -1.00 -18.61
CA LEU A 132 -9.72 0.37 -18.24
C LEU A 132 -9.10 0.79 -16.91
N ARG A 133 -8.59 -0.18 -16.13
CA ARG A 133 -8.02 0.05 -14.79
C ARG A 133 -6.51 0.05 -14.80
N ASN A 134 -5.91 0.78 -15.74
CA ASN A 134 -4.44 0.84 -15.87
C ASN A 134 -3.80 1.42 -14.58
N PRO A 135 -3.04 0.61 -13.82
CA PRO A 135 -2.45 1.05 -12.56
C PRO A 135 -1.27 2.00 -12.76
N LEU A 136 -0.72 2.12 -13.98
CA LEU A 136 0.51 2.88 -14.24
C LEU A 136 0.27 4.39 -14.36
N ASN A 137 -0.98 4.82 -14.53
CA ASN A 137 -1.35 6.23 -14.70
C ASN A 137 -1.38 7.03 -13.39
N ASN A 138 -1.35 6.36 -12.25
CA ASN A 138 -1.35 6.99 -10.93
C ASN A 138 -0.26 6.34 -10.06
N GLU A 139 0.52 7.18 -9.38
CA GLU A 139 1.67 6.70 -8.61
C GLU A 139 1.28 5.75 -7.48
N ILE A 140 0.18 6.02 -6.78
CA ILE A 140 -0.31 5.17 -5.68
C ILE A 140 -0.69 3.79 -6.23
N THR A 141 -1.44 3.75 -7.33
CA THR A 141 -1.87 2.48 -7.94
C THR A 141 -0.71 1.73 -8.57
N LYS A 142 0.30 2.44 -9.09
CA LYS A 142 1.54 1.85 -9.61
C LYS A 142 2.33 1.16 -8.50
N LEU A 143 2.45 1.79 -7.33
CA LEU A 143 3.13 1.20 -6.17
C LEU A 143 2.41 -0.06 -5.66
N ILE A 144 1.07 -0.02 -5.59
CA ILE A 144 0.27 -1.20 -5.21
C ILE A 144 0.47 -2.33 -6.23
N PHE A 145 0.49 -2.00 -7.53
CA PHE A 145 0.71 -2.98 -8.59
C PHE A 145 2.13 -3.57 -8.56
N LEU A 146 3.16 -2.75 -8.28
CA LEU A 146 4.54 -3.20 -8.09
C LEU A 146 4.64 -4.26 -6.98
N ALA A 147 3.92 -4.06 -5.87
CA ALA A 147 3.94 -4.99 -4.73
C ALA A 147 3.44 -6.41 -5.07
N ARG A 148 2.79 -6.62 -6.22
CA ARG A 148 2.45 -7.95 -6.73
C ARG A 148 3.69 -8.74 -7.17
N PHE A 149 4.68 -8.04 -7.70
CA PHE A 149 5.80 -8.62 -8.43
C PHE A 149 7.13 -8.47 -7.70
N ASP A 150 7.26 -7.44 -6.87
CA ASP A 150 8.47 -7.17 -6.10
C ASP A 150 8.22 -7.32 -4.58
N PRO A 151 8.79 -8.35 -3.94
CA PRO A 151 8.63 -8.58 -2.50
C PRO A 151 9.17 -7.45 -1.64
N LEU A 152 10.27 -6.79 -2.05
CA LEU A 152 10.87 -5.70 -1.28
C LEU A 152 9.95 -4.48 -1.30
N ALA A 153 9.39 -4.12 -2.45
CA ALA A 153 8.39 -3.07 -2.56
C ALA A 153 7.17 -3.37 -1.70
N LYS A 154 6.64 -4.61 -1.75
CA LYS A 154 5.53 -5.04 -0.89
C LYS A 154 5.85 -4.86 0.59
N ASP A 155 7.03 -5.31 1.04
CA ASP A 155 7.43 -5.24 2.46
C ASP A 155 7.62 -3.78 2.90
N MET A 156 8.19 -2.92 2.05
CA MET A 156 8.29 -1.48 2.29
C MET A 156 6.91 -0.83 2.48
N LEU A 157 5.96 -1.13 1.58
CA LEU A 157 4.60 -0.59 1.67
C LEU A 157 3.85 -1.10 2.90
N LEU A 158 3.91 -2.40 3.19
CA LEU A 158 3.31 -2.98 4.39
C LEU A 158 3.86 -2.30 5.66
N TYR A 159 5.18 -2.13 5.74
CA TYR A 159 5.81 -1.55 6.92
C TYR A 159 5.40 -0.10 7.14
N VAL A 160 5.44 0.72 6.09
CA VAL A 160 5.01 2.12 6.17
C VAL A 160 3.51 2.23 6.47
N GLY A 161 2.69 1.37 5.86
CA GLY A 161 1.24 1.37 6.10
C GLY A 161 0.86 1.02 7.53
N VAL A 162 1.61 0.12 8.18
CA VAL A 162 1.37 -0.29 9.58
C VAL A 162 1.97 0.72 10.57
N GLN A 163 3.21 1.16 10.33
CA GLN A 163 3.95 1.98 11.30
C GLN A 163 3.70 3.49 11.14
N GLY A 164 3.15 3.90 10.01
CA GLY A 164 3.16 5.30 9.60
C GLY A 164 4.58 5.79 9.25
N PRO A 165 4.73 7.02 8.75
CA PRO A 165 6.01 7.56 8.27
C PRO A 165 6.95 8.01 9.40
N THR A 166 7.03 7.30 10.53
CA THR A 166 7.87 7.66 11.69
C THR A 166 9.38 7.60 11.40
N TYR A 167 10.24 8.17 12.26
CA TYR A 167 11.71 8.02 12.14
C TYR A 167 12.17 6.58 11.98
N ILE A 168 11.52 5.64 12.69
CA ILE A 168 11.82 4.21 12.61
C ILE A 168 11.57 3.72 11.19
N SER A 169 10.41 4.04 10.62
CA SER A 169 10.07 3.65 9.24
C SER A 169 10.91 4.33 8.19
N LEU A 170 11.17 5.63 8.32
CA LEU A 170 12.02 6.36 7.39
C LEU A 170 13.43 5.77 7.39
N TYR A 171 13.97 5.42 8.56
CA TYR A 171 15.27 4.78 8.64
C TYR A 171 15.24 3.38 8.03
N ALA A 172 14.22 2.57 8.33
CA ALA A 172 14.07 1.23 7.76
C ALA A 172 14.03 1.27 6.22
N LEU A 173 13.35 2.26 5.63
CA LEU A 173 13.38 2.51 4.18
C LEU A 173 14.81 2.73 3.69
N THR A 174 15.63 3.52 4.40
CA THR A 174 17.03 3.70 4.01
C THR A 174 17.85 2.42 4.08
N ASP A 175 17.61 1.55 5.06
CA ASP A 175 18.31 0.27 5.12
C ASP A 175 17.94 -0.62 3.93
N TRP A 176 16.64 -0.75 3.62
CA TRP A 176 16.18 -1.52 2.47
C TRP A 176 16.75 -1.01 1.15
N MET A 177 16.76 0.31 0.96
CA MET A 177 17.41 0.91 -0.21
C MET A 177 18.89 0.49 -0.28
N THR A 178 19.62 0.60 0.84
CA THR A 178 21.06 0.30 0.87
C THR A 178 21.46 -1.16 0.78
N GLN A 179 20.51 -2.08 0.87
CA GLN A 179 20.73 -3.50 0.61
C GLN A 179 20.81 -3.80 -0.89
N ARG A 180 20.30 -2.91 -1.75
CA ARG A 180 20.33 -3.09 -3.20
C ARG A 180 21.66 -2.60 -3.79
N PRO A 181 22.31 -3.37 -4.69
CA PRO A 181 23.49 -2.90 -5.42
C PRO A 181 23.24 -1.56 -6.12
N GLY A 182 24.17 -0.63 -5.98
CA GLY A 182 24.07 0.71 -6.59
C GLY A 182 23.27 1.73 -5.78
N TRP A 183 22.69 1.37 -4.63
CA TRP A 183 21.99 2.28 -3.72
C TRP A 183 22.76 2.52 -2.43
N ASP A 184 23.95 3.12 -2.49
CA ASP A 184 24.68 3.46 -1.26
C ASP A 184 24.05 4.65 -0.50
N LYS A 185 24.56 4.92 0.71
CA LYS A 185 24.10 6.06 1.53
C LYS A 185 24.25 7.42 0.82
N ASN A 186 25.23 7.57 -0.08
CA ASN A 186 25.42 8.81 -0.81
C ASN A 186 24.33 8.98 -1.87
N ARG A 187 23.96 7.91 -2.57
CA ARG A 187 22.83 7.91 -3.51
C ARG A 187 21.52 8.21 -2.81
N VAL A 188 21.23 7.54 -1.69
CA VAL A 188 20.01 7.82 -0.89
C VAL A 188 19.96 9.30 -0.50
N ALA A 189 21.06 9.88 -0.01
CA ALA A 189 21.13 11.30 0.33
C ALA A 189 20.90 12.20 -0.90
N SER A 190 21.49 11.85 -2.05
CA SER A 190 21.34 12.59 -3.31
C SER A 190 19.90 12.60 -3.80
N GLU A 191 19.24 11.44 -3.85
CA GLU A 191 17.83 11.30 -4.25
C GLU A 191 16.88 11.99 -3.26
N ALA A 192 17.26 12.05 -1.98
CA ALA A 192 16.53 12.80 -0.96
C ALA A 192 16.72 14.33 -1.09
N GLY A 193 17.63 14.82 -1.95
CA GLY A 193 18.00 16.23 -2.00
C GLY A 193 18.73 16.72 -0.74
N LEU A 194 19.36 15.80 0.00
CA LEU A 194 20.09 16.09 1.23
C LEU A 194 21.60 16.09 0.99
N SER A 195 22.30 17.01 1.67
CA SER A 195 23.76 16.86 1.80
C SER A 195 24.09 15.62 2.63
N LYS A 196 25.27 15.03 2.40
CA LYS A 196 25.78 13.92 3.21
C LYS A 196 25.78 14.22 4.72
N SER A 197 26.10 15.47 5.10
CA SER A 197 26.05 15.89 6.51
C SER A 197 24.64 15.86 7.06
N ARG A 198 23.63 16.32 6.30
CA ARG A 198 22.23 16.29 6.73
C ARG A 198 21.69 14.86 6.80
N TYR A 199 22.04 14.02 5.83
CA TYR A 199 21.70 12.60 5.90
C TYR A 199 22.32 11.91 7.13
N ASN A 200 23.57 12.25 7.47
CA ASN A 200 24.20 11.74 8.69
C ASN A 200 23.47 12.24 9.95
N ASP A 201 23.07 13.51 10.01
CA ASP A 201 22.25 14.05 11.11
C ASP A 201 20.94 13.27 11.27
N PHE A 202 20.24 12.97 10.17
CA PHE A 202 19.05 12.11 10.16
C PHE A 202 19.35 10.74 10.77
N THR A 203 20.36 10.03 10.25
CA THR A 203 20.69 8.69 10.73
C THR A 203 21.13 8.68 12.21
N ALA A 204 21.82 9.72 12.66
CA ALA A 204 22.20 9.88 14.05
C ALA A 204 20.96 10.14 14.92
N THR A 205 20.01 10.96 14.45
CA THR A 205 18.78 11.29 15.16
C THR A 205 17.88 10.07 15.32
N ALA A 206 17.61 9.34 14.23
CA ALA A 206 16.74 8.16 14.22
C ALA A 206 17.22 7.01 15.13
N ASN A 207 18.53 6.92 15.37
CA ASN A 207 19.15 5.91 16.22
C ASN A 207 19.42 6.37 17.66
N ASN A 208 18.98 7.57 18.06
CA ASN A 208 19.33 8.14 19.36
C ASN A 208 18.15 8.14 20.34
N PRO A 209 18.15 7.27 21.38
CA PRO A 209 17.09 7.24 22.39
C PRO A 209 17.08 8.47 23.29
N ALA A 210 18.21 9.16 23.50
CA ALA A 210 18.24 10.37 24.32
C ALA A 210 17.45 11.53 23.66
N TYR A 211 17.27 11.49 22.34
CA TYR A 211 16.44 12.45 21.62
C TYR A 211 15.02 11.93 21.33
N LEU A 212 14.88 10.70 20.83
CA LEU A 212 13.58 10.14 20.41
C LEU A 212 12.87 9.30 21.48
N GLY A 213 13.51 9.05 22.63
CA GLY A 213 12.99 8.17 23.67
C GLY A 213 12.62 6.79 23.12
N PRO A 214 11.43 6.25 23.43
CA PRO A 214 11.00 4.92 22.95
C PRO A 214 10.74 4.86 21.44
N PHE A 215 10.79 6.00 20.74
CA PHE A 215 10.54 6.09 19.30
C PHE A 215 11.83 6.07 18.45
N CYS A 216 12.99 5.80 19.06
CA CYS A 216 14.22 5.51 18.32
C CYS A 216 14.22 4.11 17.74
N ARG A 217 14.98 3.88 16.67
CA ARG A 217 15.14 2.55 16.05
C ARG A 217 15.89 1.55 16.94
N HIS A 218 16.90 2.01 17.68
CA HIS A 218 17.77 1.18 18.50
C HIS A 218 17.89 1.76 19.90
N GLY A 219 17.93 0.88 20.92
CA GLY A 219 18.45 1.26 22.24
C GLY A 219 19.93 1.68 22.12
N GLY A 220 20.38 2.65 22.91
CA GLY A 220 21.66 3.31 22.64
C GLY A 220 22.03 4.48 23.56
N ILE A 221 23.08 5.17 23.16
CA ILE A 221 23.91 6.11 23.93
C ILE A 221 23.09 7.27 24.53
N ASP A 222 23.31 7.57 25.82
CA ASP A 222 22.64 8.63 26.59
C ASP A 222 22.96 10.07 26.13
N THR A 223 23.76 10.25 25.08
CA THR A 223 24.16 11.57 24.58
C THR A 223 23.37 11.93 23.33
N PRO A 224 22.56 13.00 23.35
CA PRO A 224 21.82 13.47 22.18
C PRO A 224 22.75 13.84 21.00
N PRO A 225 22.29 13.74 19.75
CA PRO A 225 23.06 14.18 18.59
C PRO A 225 23.31 15.68 18.68
N LYS A 226 24.50 16.14 18.27
CA LYS A 226 24.86 17.58 18.28
C LYS A 226 23.94 18.43 17.42
N ARG A 227 23.39 17.83 16.36
CA ARG A 227 22.49 18.42 15.38
C ARG A 227 21.37 17.42 15.10
N PRO A 228 20.32 17.36 15.94
CA PRO A 228 19.16 16.56 15.61
C PRO A 228 18.52 17.11 14.34
N MET A 229 18.09 16.23 13.44
CA MET A 229 17.25 16.61 12.31
C MET A 229 15.79 16.53 12.77
N PRO A 230 15.00 17.62 12.72
CA PRO A 230 13.55 17.57 12.95
C PRO A 230 12.83 16.62 12.00
N TYR A 231 11.64 16.19 12.39
CA TYR A 231 10.94 15.14 11.67
C TYR A 231 10.43 15.63 10.31
N GLU A 232 9.92 16.86 10.30
CA GLU A 232 9.43 17.58 9.15
C GLU A 232 10.55 17.81 8.10
N ASP A 233 11.80 17.90 8.56
CA ASP A 233 12.98 18.02 7.71
C ASP A 233 13.43 16.67 7.12
N ALA A 234 13.02 15.55 7.72
CA ALA A 234 13.41 14.20 7.31
C ALA A 234 12.35 13.52 6.43
N GLU A 235 11.07 13.69 6.77
CA GLU A 235 9.94 12.94 6.20
C GLU A 235 9.86 13.06 4.68
N GLY A 236 9.75 14.29 4.17
CA GLY A 236 9.65 14.55 2.73
C GLY A 236 10.87 14.08 1.94
N PRO A 237 12.10 14.46 2.34
CA PRO A 237 13.33 13.99 1.69
C PRO A 237 13.48 12.48 1.62
N ILE A 238 13.31 11.76 2.75
CA ILE A 238 13.51 10.30 2.76
C ILE A 238 12.43 9.58 1.96
N ARG A 239 11.18 10.06 1.99
CA ARG A 239 10.13 9.53 1.10
C ARG A 239 10.43 9.78 -0.37
N THR A 240 11.01 10.92 -0.71
CA THR A 240 11.42 11.23 -2.09
C THR A 240 12.43 10.21 -2.59
N ALA A 241 13.46 9.90 -1.79
CA ALA A 241 14.42 8.83 -2.11
C ALA A 241 13.75 7.45 -2.20
N ALA A 242 12.85 7.11 -1.28
CA ALA A 242 12.13 5.83 -1.31
C ALA A 242 11.25 5.67 -2.55
N ARG A 243 10.62 6.75 -3.01
CA ARG A 243 9.83 6.75 -4.26
C ARG A 243 10.71 6.56 -5.49
N ALA A 244 11.85 7.26 -5.57
CA ALA A 244 12.81 7.06 -6.65
C ALA A 244 13.35 5.61 -6.68
N PHE A 245 13.57 5.01 -5.51
CA PHE A 245 13.94 3.60 -5.38
C PHE A 245 12.87 2.65 -5.92
N LEU A 246 11.60 2.87 -5.54
CA LEU A 246 10.46 2.07 -5.97
C LEU A 246 10.18 2.25 -7.48
N ASP A 247 10.43 3.44 -8.04
CA ASP A 247 10.34 3.69 -9.48
C ASP A 247 11.41 2.91 -10.26
N GLU A 248 12.62 2.78 -9.71
CA GLU A 248 13.64 1.93 -10.29
C GLU A 248 13.27 0.44 -10.21
N LEU A 249 12.71 -0.02 -9.07
CA LEU A 249 12.18 -1.39 -8.95
C LEU A 249 11.04 -1.65 -9.95
N ALA A 250 10.15 -0.68 -10.16
CA ALA A 250 9.09 -0.77 -11.16
C ALA A 250 9.65 -0.90 -12.59
N SER A 251 10.72 -0.17 -12.89
CA SER A 251 11.39 -0.25 -14.19
C SER A 251 12.03 -1.62 -14.39
N ASP A 252 12.74 -2.13 -13.38
CA ASP A 252 13.38 -3.46 -13.41
C ASP A 252 12.36 -4.60 -13.52
N ALA A 253 11.19 -4.45 -12.90
CA ALA A 253 10.10 -5.42 -12.96
C ALA A 253 9.34 -5.41 -14.30
N ASP A 254 9.61 -4.42 -15.16
CA ASP A 254 8.94 -4.17 -16.44
C ASP A 254 7.40 -4.13 -16.28
N LEU A 255 6.92 -3.24 -15.41
CA LEU A 255 5.49 -3.17 -15.09
C LEU A 255 4.60 -2.88 -16.31
N ASP A 256 5.12 -2.19 -17.32
CA ASP A 256 4.45 -1.98 -18.60
C ASP A 256 4.16 -3.31 -19.31
N GLU A 257 5.18 -4.18 -19.44
CA GLU A 257 5.00 -5.50 -20.02
C GLU A 257 4.07 -6.38 -19.16
N LYS A 258 4.20 -6.33 -17.83
CA LYS A 258 3.29 -7.04 -16.92
C LYS A 258 1.84 -6.62 -17.15
N TRP A 259 1.58 -5.31 -17.20
CA TRP A 259 0.25 -4.79 -17.44
C TRP A 259 -0.29 -5.17 -18.82
N ARG A 260 0.55 -5.06 -19.86
CA ARG A 260 0.19 -5.44 -21.23
C ARG A 260 -0.25 -6.91 -21.33
N LEU A 261 0.47 -7.82 -20.67
CA LEU A 261 0.12 -9.24 -20.65
C LEU A 261 -1.18 -9.52 -19.89
N MET A 262 -1.43 -8.80 -18.79
CA MET A 262 -2.64 -9.00 -17.97
C MET A 262 -3.91 -8.43 -18.62
N SER A 263 -3.78 -7.34 -19.39
CA SER A 263 -4.89 -6.63 -20.03
C SER A 263 -5.27 -7.16 -21.42
N GLN A 264 -4.47 -8.05 -22.01
CA GLN A 264 -4.82 -8.65 -23.31
C GLN A 264 -5.94 -9.69 -23.18
N PRO A 265 -6.98 -9.63 -24.02
CA PRO A 265 -7.99 -10.69 -24.07
C PRO A 265 -7.35 -12.00 -24.52
N LYS A 266 -7.69 -13.14 -23.87
CA LYS A 266 -7.20 -14.46 -24.34
C LYS A 266 -7.54 -14.62 -25.82
N PRO A 267 -6.62 -15.13 -26.65
CA PRO A 267 -6.99 -15.58 -27.98
C PRO A 267 -8.13 -16.58 -27.82
N LYS A 268 -9.24 -16.38 -28.55
CA LYS A 268 -10.32 -17.35 -28.57
C LYS A 268 -9.70 -18.70 -28.92
N SER A 269 -9.71 -19.64 -27.96
CA SER A 269 -9.32 -21.01 -28.23
C SER A 269 -10.15 -21.47 -29.42
N GLY A 270 -9.50 -21.65 -30.57
CA GLY A 270 -10.17 -22.09 -31.78
C GLY A 270 -10.94 -23.36 -31.46
N THR A 271 -12.25 -23.33 -31.70
CA THR A 271 -13.06 -24.54 -31.80
C THR A 271 -12.52 -25.34 -32.99
N SER A 272 -11.62 -26.27 -32.70
CA SER A 272 -11.30 -27.41 -33.58
C SER A 272 -12.33 -28.50 -33.35
#